data_AF-A0A9C8LJD9-F1
#
_entry.id   AF-A0A9C8LJD9-F1
#
_cell.length_a   1.000
_cell.length_b   1.000
_cell.length_c   1.000
_cell.angle_alpha   90.00
_cell.angle_beta   90.00
_cell.angle_gamma   90.00
#
_symmetry.space_group_name_H-M   'P 1'
#
loop_
_entity.id
_entity.type
_entity.pdbx_description
1 polymer ?
#
loop_
_entity_poly.entity_id
_entity_poly.type
_entity_poly.pdbx_seq_one_letter_code
_entity_poly.pdbx_strand_id
1 'polypeptide(L)'
;MQRLAEQYLTVADVADRWQLGARTVRNMVRDGALSAERLNREHRIRAAEMWACERGPFPRGAAQARALAPLMTVCDVAALVRVDVRTVERWLGEGLPTRNVGTNVRIDEDSARAQAAVL
;
A
#
# COMPACT_ATOMS: atom_id res chain seq x y z
N MET A 1 8.20 -6.57 17.97
CA MET A 1 7.91 -6.36 16.52
C MET A 1 6.63 -7.07 16.03
N GLN A 2 5.78 -7.66 16.90
CA GLN A 2 4.62 -8.48 16.49
C GLN A 2 3.26 -7.76 16.38
N ARG A 3 3.05 -6.63 17.08
CA ARG A 3 1.69 -6.05 17.24
C ARG A 3 1.04 -5.52 15.95
N LEU A 4 1.81 -5.04 14.98
CA LEU A 4 1.24 -4.38 13.79
C LEU A 4 0.68 -5.39 12.80
N ALA A 5 1.38 -6.51 12.58
CA ALA A 5 0.96 -7.60 11.70
C ALA A 5 -0.29 -8.33 12.23
N GLU A 6 -0.46 -8.34 13.55
CA GLU A 6 -1.59 -8.95 14.26
C GLU A 6 -2.84 -8.04 14.30
N GLN A 7 -2.73 -6.78 13.87
CA GLN A 7 -3.87 -5.88 13.83
C GLN A 7 -4.91 -6.33 12.80
N TYR A 8 -6.18 -6.35 13.20
CA TYR A 8 -7.29 -6.54 12.28
C TYR A 8 -7.73 -5.20 11.68
N LEU A 9 -7.89 -5.21 10.36
CA LEU A 9 -8.35 -4.10 9.53
C LEU A 9 -9.72 -4.43 8.96
N THR A 10 -10.53 -3.41 8.75
CA THR A 10 -11.77 -3.54 7.98
C THR A 10 -11.47 -3.57 6.47
N VAL A 11 -12.47 -3.86 5.65
CA VAL A 11 -12.33 -3.71 4.19
C VAL A 11 -12.12 -2.24 3.80
N ALA A 12 -12.76 -1.30 4.50
CA ALA A 12 -12.58 0.14 4.26
C ALA A 12 -11.14 0.57 4.58
N ASP A 13 -10.61 0.12 5.72
CA ASP A 13 -9.23 0.35 6.12
C ASP A 13 -8.21 -0.06 5.05
N VAL A 14 -8.39 -1.25 4.48
CA VAL A 14 -7.49 -1.78 3.44
C VAL A 14 -7.69 -1.02 2.13
N ALA A 15 -8.94 -0.69 1.79
CA ALA A 15 -9.26 0.08 0.59
C ALA A 15 -8.60 1.47 0.61
N ASP A 16 -8.71 2.17 1.74
CA ASP A 16 -8.08 3.49 1.92
C ASP A 16 -6.56 3.39 1.85
N ARG A 17 -5.98 2.36 2.48
CA ARG A 17 -4.52 2.15 2.48
C ARG A 17 -3.96 1.83 1.12
N TRP A 18 -4.66 1.01 0.34
CA TRP A 18 -4.23 0.69 -1.02
C TRP A 18 -4.69 1.72 -2.05
N GLN A 19 -5.44 2.75 -1.66
CA GLN A 19 -6.15 3.63 -2.57
C GLN A 19 -6.86 2.83 -3.68
N LEU A 20 -7.72 1.91 -3.24
CA LEU A 20 -8.59 1.11 -4.11
C LEU A 20 -10.03 1.30 -3.67
N GLY A 21 -10.97 1.05 -4.58
CA GLY A 21 -12.38 1.01 -4.20
C GLY A 21 -12.64 -0.16 -3.24
N ALA A 22 -13.46 0.07 -2.20
CA ALA A 22 -13.88 -1.01 -1.29
C ALA A 22 -14.50 -2.21 -2.01
N ARG A 23 -15.15 -1.99 -3.17
CA ARG A 23 -15.65 -3.08 -4.04
C ARG A 23 -14.51 -3.98 -4.52
N THR A 24 -13.39 -3.42 -4.93
CA THR A 24 -12.22 -4.18 -5.40
C THR A 24 -11.67 -5.06 -4.27
N VAL A 25 -11.53 -4.50 -3.06
CA VAL A 25 -11.06 -5.26 -1.90
C VAL A 25 -12.05 -6.38 -1.54
N ARG A 26 -13.37 -6.12 -1.56
CA ARG A 26 -14.37 -7.19 -1.37
C ARG A 26 -14.27 -8.29 -2.42
N ASN A 27 -14.02 -7.94 -3.68
CA ASN A 27 -13.81 -8.93 -4.73
C ASN A 27 -12.55 -9.75 -4.46
N MET A 28 -11.44 -9.13 -4.05
CA MET A 28 -10.21 -9.86 -3.68
C MET A 28 -10.46 -10.85 -2.55
N VAL A 29 -11.24 -10.47 -1.53
CA VAL A 29 -11.63 -11.38 -0.45
C VAL A 29 -12.50 -12.53 -0.98
N ARG A 30 -13.54 -12.21 -1.75
CA ARG A 30 -14.45 -13.20 -2.33
C ARG A 30 -13.74 -14.19 -3.24
N ASP A 31 -12.78 -13.71 -4.03
CA ASP A 31 -12.05 -14.49 -5.02
C ASP A 31 -10.84 -15.23 -4.40
N GLY A 32 -10.63 -15.10 -3.08
CA GLY A 32 -9.58 -15.77 -2.33
C GLY A 32 -8.19 -15.16 -2.46
N ALA A 33 -8.05 -14.03 -3.16
CA ALA A 33 -6.79 -13.31 -3.32
C ALA A 33 -6.36 -12.52 -2.07
N LEU A 34 -7.29 -12.28 -1.14
CA LEU A 34 -7.02 -11.65 0.16
C LEU A 34 -7.74 -12.43 1.27
N SER A 35 -6.97 -13.03 2.17
CA SER A 35 -7.53 -13.74 3.32
C SER A 35 -8.26 -12.79 4.26
N ALA A 36 -9.47 -13.17 4.68
CA ALA A 36 -10.25 -12.45 5.68
C ALA A 36 -11.01 -13.41 6.59
N GLU A 37 -11.14 -13.04 7.85
CA GLU A 37 -11.98 -13.72 8.83
C GLU A 37 -13.32 -12.98 8.94
N ARG A 38 -14.41 -13.70 9.24
CA ARG A 38 -15.68 -13.06 9.58
C ARG A 38 -15.79 -12.91 11.09
N LEU A 39 -15.77 -11.68 11.58
CA LEU A 39 -15.96 -11.34 12.99
C LEU A 39 -17.14 -10.37 13.12
N ASN A 40 -18.11 -10.68 13.97
CA ASN A 40 -19.32 -9.85 14.17
C ASN A 40 -20.03 -9.49 12.86
N ARG A 41 -20.14 -10.47 11.93
CA ARG A 41 -20.73 -10.33 10.58
C ARG A 41 -19.96 -9.47 9.59
N GLU A 42 -18.82 -8.91 9.97
CA GLU A 42 -17.97 -8.09 9.10
C GLU A 42 -16.68 -8.84 8.71
N HIS A 43 -16.12 -8.54 7.54
CA HIS A 43 -14.80 -9.04 7.18
C HIS A 43 -13.72 -8.30 7.96
N ARG A 44 -12.80 -9.06 8.54
CA ARG A 44 -11.61 -8.59 9.23
C ARG A 44 -10.38 -9.20 8.56
N ILE A 45 -9.48 -8.34 8.13
CA ILE A 45 -8.27 -8.69 7.40
C ILE A 45 -7.10 -8.43 8.34
N ARG A 46 -6.26 -9.42 8.60
CA ARG A 46 -5.04 -9.17 9.36
C ARG A 46 -4.10 -8.32 8.51
N ALA A 47 -3.42 -7.36 9.14
CA ALA A 47 -2.44 -6.55 8.45
C ALA A 47 -1.38 -7.43 7.75
N ALA A 48 -0.95 -8.54 8.35
CA ALA A 48 -0.05 -9.51 7.71
C ALA A 48 -0.56 -10.02 6.35
N GLU A 49 -1.85 -10.33 6.25
CA GLU A 49 -2.48 -10.83 5.01
C GLU A 49 -2.56 -9.73 3.96
N MET A 50 -2.86 -8.50 4.37
CA MET A 50 -2.76 -7.32 3.49
C MET A 50 -1.33 -7.21 2.93
N TRP A 51 -0.31 -7.25 3.79
CA TRP A 51 1.08 -7.19 3.36
C TRP A 51 1.48 -8.31 2.39
N ALA A 52 0.97 -9.52 2.59
CA ALA A 52 1.25 -10.65 1.73
C ALA A 52 0.74 -10.45 0.28
N CYS A 53 -0.27 -9.60 0.09
CA CYS A 53 -0.78 -9.24 -1.25
C CYS A 53 0.07 -8.17 -1.95
N GLU A 54 1.00 -7.54 -1.26
CA GLU A 54 1.81 -6.46 -1.80
C GLU A 54 3.12 -7.01 -2.38
N ARG A 55 3.49 -6.52 -3.57
CA ARG A 55 4.79 -6.78 -4.17
C ARG A 55 5.68 -5.57 -3.98
N GLY A 56 6.70 -5.71 -3.14
CA GLY A 56 7.60 -4.63 -2.80
C GLY A 56 8.47 -4.97 -1.59
N PRO A 57 9.44 -4.09 -1.27
CA PRO A 57 10.19 -4.23 -0.04
C PRO A 57 9.28 -4.04 1.16
N PHE A 58 9.29 -5.01 2.09
CA PHE A 58 8.64 -4.85 3.38
C PHE A 58 9.36 -3.77 4.20
N PRO A 59 8.66 -2.81 4.81
CA PRO A 59 9.29 -1.73 5.57
C PRO A 59 10.03 -2.28 6.78
N ARG A 60 11.23 -1.73 7.05
CA ARG A 60 12.10 -2.14 8.16
C ARG A 60 12.33 -0.98 9.13
N GLY A 61 12.64 -1.30 10.39
CA GLY A 61 13.00 -0.30 11.40
C GLY A 61 11.92 0.77 11.59
N ALA A 62 12.33 2.04 11.58
CA ALA A 62 11.41 3.17 11.78
C ALA A 62 10.29 3.25 10.73
N ALA A 63 10.51 2.75 9.52
CA ALA A 63 9.48 2.71 8.47
C ALA A 63 8.31 1.78 8.82
N GLN A 64 8.50 0.82 9.74
CA GLN A 64 7.40 -0.05 10.19
C GLN A 64 6.28 0.74 10.88
N ALA A 65 6.61 1.84 11.55
CA ALA A 65 5.61 2.68 12.20
C ALA A 65 4.64 3.33 11.18
N ARG A 66 5.11 3.54 9.94
CA ARG A 66 4.35 4.12 8.83
C ARG A 66 3.88 3.08 7.83
N ALA A 67 4.09 1.80 8.10
CA ALA A 67 3.78 0.71 7.20
C ALA A 67 2.29 0.69 6.81
N LEU A 68 1.41 1.04 7.75
CA LEU A 68 -0.04 1.14 7.55
C LEU A 68 -0.52 2.51 7.06
N ALA A 69 0.38 3.43 6.74
CA ALA A 69 0.00 4.70 6.10
C ALA A 69 -0.57 4.44 4.69
N PRO A 70 -1.45 5.33 4.19
CA PRO A 70 -1.94 5.23 2.83
C PRO A 70 -0.81 5.22 1.81
N LEU A 71 -0.91 4.29 0.87
CA LEU A 71 -0.10 4.30 -0.34
C LEU A 71 -0.63 5.36 -1.30
N MET A 72 0.22 5.73 -2.26
CA MET A 72 -0.04 6.78 -3.22
C MET A 72 -0.03 6.24 -4.64
N THR A 73 -0.84 6.84 -5.50
CA THR A 73 -0.70 6.72 -6.95
C THR A 73 0.48 7.55 -7.46
N VAL A 74 0.87 7.33 -8.73
CA VAL A 74 1.86 8.16 -9.42
C VAL A 74 1.46 9.65 -9.42
N CYS A 75 0.16 9.94 -9.60
CA CYS A 75 -0.36 11.31 -9.57
C CYS A 75 -0.24 11.95 -8.19
N ASP A 76 -0.54 11.19 -7.13
CA ASP A 76 -0.40 11.68 -5.75
C ASP A 76 1.07 11.97 -5.43
N VAL A 77 1.99 11.11 -5.86
CA VAL A 77 3.44 11.34 -5.71
C VAL A 77 3.88 12.60 -6.44
N ALA A 78 3.47 12.76 -7.70
CA ALA A 78 3.77 13.94 -8.51
C ALA A 78 3.31 15.23 -7.81
N ALA A 79 2.08 15.23 -7.27
CA ALA A 79 1.54 16.34 -6.50
C ALA A 79 2.30 16.57 -5.17
N LEU A 80 2.63 15.50 -4.45
CA LEU A 80 3.33 15.56 -3.16
C LEU A 80 4.70 16.22 -3.28
N VAL A 81 5.49 15.80 -4.27
CA VAL A 81 6.88 16.26 -4.47
C VAL A 81 7.01 17.38 -5.49
N ARG A 82 5.88 17.85 -6.04
CA ARG A 82 5.77 18.98 -6.98
C ARG A 82 6.60 18.79 -8.25
N VAL A 83 6.47 17.62 -8.87
CA VAL A 83 7.08 17.29 -10.17
C VAL A 83 6.00 16.79 -11.13
N ASP A 84 6.32 16.74 -12.43
CA ASP A 84 5.43 16.13 -13.42
C ASP A 84 5.31 14.61 -13.25
N VAL A 85 4.15 14.06 -13.60
CA VAL A 85 3.89 12.61 -13.62
C VAL A 85 4.96 11.84 -14.40
N ARG A 86 5.41 12.39 -15.54
CA ARG A 86 6.48 11.80 -16.37
C ARG A 86 7.80 11.62 -15.60
N THR A 87 8.10 12.53 -14.68
CA THR A 87 9.30 12.43 -13.84
C THR A 87 9.17 11.24 -12.88
N VAL A 88 7.99 11.05 -12.29
CA VAL A 88 7.73 9.89 -11.42
C VAL A 88 7.74 8.58 -12.21
N GLU A 89 7.16 8.56 -13.42
CA GLU A 89 7.22 7.40 -14.31
C GLU A 89 8.66 7.04 -14.69
N ARG A 90 9.51 8.04 -14.93
CA ARG A 90 10.95 7.82 -15.13
C ARG A 90 11.59 7.21 -13.89
N TRP A 91 11.30 7.70 -12.69
CA TRP A 91 11.83 7.10 -11.45
C TRP A 91 11.40 5.65 -11.27
N LEU A 92 10.18 5.29 -11.66
CA LEU A 92 9.74 3.89 -11.68
C LEU A 92 10.63 3.04 -12.60
N GLY A 93 10.99 3.55 -13.78
CA GLY A 93 11.95 2.90 -14.68
C GLY A 93 13.38 2.82 -14.11
N GLU A 94 13.75 3.78 -13.24
CA GLU A 94 15.06 3.85 -12.57
C GLU A 94 15.10 3.05 -11.25
N GLY A 95 14.00 2.43 -10.83
CA GLY A 95 13.95 1.55 -9.66
C GLY A 95 13.42 2.18 -8.37
N LEU A 96 12.59 3.24 -8.46
CA LEU A 96 11.83 3.75 -7.32
C LEU A 96 11.10 2.60 -6.61
N PRO A 97 11.26 2.44 -5.27
CA PRO A 97 10.57 1.38 -4.55
C PRO A 97 9.04 1.50 -4.64
N THR A 98 8.39 0.36 -4.91
CA THR A 98 6.93 0.26 -5.02
C THR A 98 6.37 -0.83 -4.12
N ARG A 99 5.11 -0.69 -3.70
CA ARG A 99 4.30 -1.67 -2.95
C ARG A 99 3.06 -2.08 -3.74
N ASN A 100 3.29 -2.71 -4.88
CA ASN A 100 2.23 -2.96 -5.86
C ASN A 100 1.15 -3.90 -5.33
N VAL A 101 -0.12 -3.58 -5.58
CA VAL A 101 -1.28 -4.37 -5.15
C VAL A 101 -1.97 -4.93 -6.38
N GLY A 102 -1.82 -6.24 -6.62
CA GLY A 102 -2.27 -6.84 -7.89
C GLY A 102 -1.53 -6.19 -9.06
N THR A 103 -2.23 -5.54 -9.98
CA THR A 103 -1.63 -4.78 -11.10
C THR A 103 -1.44 -3.28 -10.80
N ASN A 104 -1.87 -2.82 -9.64
CA ASN A 104 -1.84 -1.40 -9.28
C ASN A 104 -0.46 -1.00 -8.76
N VAL A 105 0.19 -0.06 -9.43
CA VAL A 105 1.43 0.55 -8.93
C VAL A 105 1.12 1.46 -7.76
N ARG A 106 1.79 1.24 -6.63
CA ARG A 106 1.58 1.99 -5.40
C ARG A 106 2.92 2.31 -4.76
N ILE A 107 3.00 3.50 -4.19
CA ILE A 107 4.26 4.06 -3.69
C ILE A 107 4.00 4.55 -2.27
N ASP A 108 4.89 4.26 -1.34
CA ASP A 108 4.80 4.84 0.01
C ASP A 108 5.44 6.24 0.04
N GLU A 109 5.01 7.04 1.01
CA GLU A 109 5.45 8.42 1.15
C GLU A 109 6.96 8.57 1.39
N ASP A 110 7.56 7.67 2.18
CA ASP A 110 8.98 7.75 2.50
C ASP A 110 9.82 7.50 1.25
N SER A 111 9.48 6.49 0.44
CA SER A 111 10.14 6.21 -0.84
C SER A 111 10.02 7.38 -1.82
N ALA A 112 8.84 7.97 -1.93
CA ALA A 112 8.61 9.14 -2.78
C ALA A 112 9.47 10.34 -2.37
N ARG A 113 9.52 10.66 -1.07
CA ARG A 113 10.30 11.77 -0.54
C ARG A 113 11.81 11.52 -0.63
N ALA A 114 12.24 10.29 -0.36
CA ALA A 114 13.64 9.91 -0.47
C ALA A 114 14.15 10.06 -1.90
N GLN A 115 13.38 9.62 -2.90
CA GLN A 115 13.74 9.80 -4.31
C GLN A 115 13.83 11.27 -4.70
N ALA A 116 12.87 12.09 -4.25
CA ALA A 116 12.86 13.54 -4.55
C ALA A 116 14.04 14.29 -3.91
N ALA A 117 14.58 13.80 -2.79
CA ALA A 117 15.72 14.40 -2.11
C ALA A 117 17.08 14.12 -2.78
N VAL A 118 17.13 13.24 -3.77
CA VAL A 118 18.35 12.87 -4.53
C VAL A 118 18.50 13.69 -5.82
N LEU A 119 17.49 14.52 -6.16
CA LEU A 119 17.52 15.45 -7.29
C LEU A 119 18.26 16.75 -6.95
#